data_AF-A0A2M9L0B4-F1
#
_entry.id   AF-A0A2M9L0B4-F1
#
_cell.length_a   1.000
_cell.length_b   1.000
_cell.length_c   1.000
_cell.angle_alpha   90.00
_cell.angle_beta   90.00
_cell.angle_gamma   90.00
#
_symmetry.space_group_name_H-M   'P 1'
#
loop_
_entity.id
_entity.type
_entity.pdbx_description
1 polymer ?
#
loop_
_entity_poly.entity_id
_entity_poly.type
_entity_poly.pdbx_seq_one_letter_code
_entity_poly.pdbx_strand_id
1 'polypeptide(L)'
;MDFFDGAGTHSVVARPERELPPGGVPAYLAARKTGFRSFVLWSDEHRGARVATVVTRSADGGVATFQVLGPQGELIGTIVREKALRGRGLRTRWTVSQPGGPEMVGYKGRIVWWFVWWLCLPLMVVLVVITVFDSVPGNEGGAARAPRRIRWRAAGRMPLEFRSGGDKLHLHAPEVDWRLGAALVALVRSFSAVNWDGQKT
;
A
#
# COMPACT_ATOMS: atom_id res chain seq x y z
N MET A 1 -4.09 11.87 7.07
CA MET A 1 -4.83 10.60 6.84
C MET A 1 -5.83 10.48 7.98
N ASP A 2 -7.09 10.16 7.67
CA ASP A 2 -8.12 10.01 8.70
C ASP A 2 -8.21 8.56 9.16
N PHE A 3 -8.09 8.36 10.48
CA PHE A 3 -8.26 7.07 11.13
C PHE A 3 -9.52 7.11 11.98
N PHE A 4 -10.29 6.02 11.89
CA PHE A 4 -11.40 5.74 12.75
C PHE A 4 -11.04 4.45 13.47
N ASP A 5 -10.80 4.52 14.78
CA ASP A 5 -10.86 3.32 15.61
C ASP A 5 -12.33 2.90 15.76
N GLY A 6 -12.58 1.64 16.14
CA GLY A 6 -13.94 1.14 16.38
C GLY A 6 -14.70 1.87 17.50
N ALA A 7 -14.05 2.79 18.22
CA ALA A 7 -14.62 3.60 19.29
C ALA A 7 -15.05 5.01 18.82
N GLY A 8 -14.78 5.38 17.57
CA GLY A 8 -15.15 6.69 17.01
C GLY A 8 -14.15 7.81 17.32
N THR A 9 -12.99 7.49 17.92
CA THR A 9 -11.93 8.46 18.18
C THR A 9 -11.19 8.76 16.89
N HIS A 10 -11.25 10.02 16.44
CA HIS A 10 -10.52 10.51 15.27
C HIS A 10 -9.09 10.84 15.68
N SER A 11 -8.15 9.96 15.34
CA SER A 11 -6.72 10.25 15.49
C SER A 11 -6.16 10.64 14.13
N VAL A 12 -5.94 11.93 13.90
CA VAL A 12 -5.27 12.40 12.68
C VAL A 12 -3.81 12.00 12.76
N VAL A 13 -3.37 11.14 11.84
CA VAL A 13 -1.93 11.02 11.53
C VAL A 13 -1.71 11.84 10.30
N ALA A 14 -1.03 12.97 10.50
CA ALA A 14 -1.06 13.99 9.48
C ALA A 14 -0.09 13.69 8.33
N ARG A 15 1.12 13.16 8.60
CA ARG A 15 2.17 13.18 7.58
C ARG A 15 3.17 12.02 7.63
N PRO A 16 3.25 11.19 6.58
CA PRO A 16 4.42 10.35 6.35
C PRO A 16 5.57 11.18 5.75
N GLU A 17 6.79 10.92 6.20
CA GLU A 17 8.00 11.57 5.69
C GLU A 17 9.11 10.55 5.48
N ARG A 18 9.82 10.64 4.35
CA ARG A 18 10.94 9.76 4.04
C ARG A 18 12.06 9.93 5.05
N GLU A 19 12.62 8.80 5.46
CA GLU A 19 13.89 8.78 6.15
C GLU A 19 14.98 8.60 5.09
N LEU A 20 15.86 9.60 4.99
CA LEU A 20 16.86 9.64 3.94
C LEU A 20 18.13 8.89 4.36
N PRO A 21 18.62 7.94 3.56
CA PRO A 21 19.90 7.29 3.82
C PRO A 21 21.07 8.26 3.59
N PRO A 22 22.30 7.90 4.02
CA PRO A 22 23.52 8.59 3.59
C PRO A 22 23.55 8.63 2.05
N GLY A 23 23.47 9.83 1.46
CA GLY A 23 23.26 10.02 0.01
C GLY A 23 21.90 10.63 -0.38
N GLY A 24 21.04 10.93 0.60
CA GLY A 24 19.87 11.78 0.42
C GLY A 24 18.77 11.19 -0.46
N VAL A 25 18.02 12.08 -1.14
CA VAL A 25 16.90 11.70 -2.01
C VAL A 25 17.32 10.75 -3.16
N PRO A 26 18.45 10.96 -3.87
CA PRO A 26 18.86 10.04 -4.94
C PRO A 26 19.09 8.61 -4.46
N ALA A 27 19.75 8.44 -3.31
CA ALA A 27 19.99 7.13 -2.72
C ALA A 27 18.68 6.45 -2.30
N TYR A 28 17.74 7.21 -1.71
CA TYR A 28 16.39 6.71 -1.41
C TYR A 28 15.66 6.25 -2.69
N LEU A 29 15.68 7.06 -3.75
CA LEU A 29 15.01 6.76 -5.02
C LEU A 29 15.65 5.57 -5.76
N ALA A 30 16.94 5.30 -5.55
CA ALA A 30 17.59 4.10 -6.06
C ALA A 30 17.12 2.86 -5.26
N ALA A 31 17.23 2.91 -3.93
CA ALA A 31 16.84 1.82 -3.04
C ALA A 31 15.36 1.43 -3.21
N ARG A 32 14.48 2.41 -3.45
CA ARG A 32 13.05 2.14 -3.59
C ARG A 32 12.69 1.26 -4.79
N LYS A 33 13.56 1.17 -5.81
CA LYS A 33 13.36 0.31 -6.99
C LYS A 33 13.43 -1.17 -6.64
N THR A 34 14.22 -1.55 -5.63
CA THR A 34 14.33 -2.93 -5.15
C THR A 34 13.23 -3.29 -4.16
N GLY A 35 12.48 -2.30 -3.68
CA GLY A 35 11.40 -2.48 -2.71
C GLY A 35 11.69 -1.87 -1.35
N PHE A 36 12.86 -1.28 -1.15
CA PHE A 36 13.20 -0.59 0.09
C PHE A 36 12.27 0.62 0.34
N ARG A 37 11.82 0.79 1.57
CA ARG A 37 11.09 1.95 2.08
C ARG A 37 11.51 2.21 3.52
N SER A 38 11.91 3.45 3.82
CA SER A 38 12.12 3.93 5.18
C SER A 38 11.40 5.26 5.35
N PHE A 39 10.53 5.39 6.33
CA PHE A 39 9.79 6.62 6.57
C PHE A 39 9.29 6.72 8.01
N VAL A 40 9.16 7.95 8.48
CA VAL A 40 8.60 8.31 9.78
C VAL A 40 7.14 8.73 9.57
N LEU A 41 6.29 8.35 10.52
CA LEU A 41 4.95 8.88 10.67
C LEU A 41 4.94 9.92 11.78
N TRP A 42 4.45 11.12 11.46
CA TRP A 42 4.29 12.22 12.38
C TRP A 42 2.84 12.35 12.86
N SER A 43 2.66 12.76 14.11
CA SER A 43 1.37 13.07 14.72
C SER A 43 0.62 14.16 13.96
N ASP A 44 1.34 15.19 13.51
CA ASP A 44 0.79 16.41 12.94
C ASP A 44 1.62 16.90 11.73
N GLU A 45 1.07 17.87 10.99
CA GLU A 45 1.70 18.43 9.79
C GLU A 45 3.02 19.15 10.09
N HIS A 46 3.16 19.64 11.32
CA HIS A 46 4.31 20.37 11.84
C HIS A 46 5.40 19.47 12.43
N ARG A 47 5.27 18.14 12.30
CA ARG A 47 6.24 17.16 12.80
C ARG A 47 6.41 17.23 14.32
N GLY A 48 5.34 17.49 15.07
CA GLY A 48 5.40 17.64 16.52
C GLY A 48 5.94 16.40 17.23
N ALA A 49 5.37 15.23 16.99
CA ALA A 49 5.84 13.97 17.58
C ALA A 49 5.93 12.84 16.55
N ARG A 50 7.00 12.04 16.65
CA ARG A 50 7.12 10.78 15.90
C ARG A 50 6.18 9.76 16.54
N VAL A 51 5.27 9.20 15.75
CA VAL A 51 4.31 8.20 16.24
C VAL A 51 4.72 6.79 15.87
N ALA A 52 5.40 6.63 14.73
CA ALA A 52 5.97 5.35 14.31
C ALA A 52 7.05 5.57 13.24
N THR A 53 7.95 4.61 13.11
CA THR A 53 8.96 4.55 12.05
C THR A 53 8.82 3.23 11.31
N VAL A 54 8.78 3.29 9.99
CA VAL A 54 8.77 2.11 9.14
C VAL A 54 10.15 1.95 8.55
N VAL A 55 10.78 0.80 8.82
CA VAL A 55 12.10 0.45 8.30
C VAL A 55 12.01 -0.83 7.46
N THR A 56 12.82 -0.91 6.41
CA THR A 56 12.94 -2.15 5.64
C THR A 56 13.95 -3.07 6.31
N ARG A 57 13.50 -4.27 6.69
CA ARG A 57 14.37 -5.32 7.20
C ARG A 57 15.03 -6.11 6.07
N SER A 58 14.26 -6.39 5.01
CA SER A 58 14.76 -7.05 3.81
C SER A 58 13.90 -6.69 2.60
N ALA A 59 14.52 -6.58 1.43
CA ALA A 59 13.82 -6.40 0.16
C ALA A 59 14.58 -7.14 -0.93
N ASP A 60 14.19 -8.39 -1.18
CA ASP A 60 14.84 -9.25 -2.16
C ASP A 60 13.83 -10.16 -2.88
N GLY A 61 14.11 -10.54 -4.12
CA GLY A 61 13.32 -11.50 -4.87
C GLY A 61 11.85 -11.10 -5.06
N GLY A 62 11.50 -9.82 -4.95
CA GLY A 62 10.10 -9.37 -5.00
C GLY A 62 9.31 -9.57 -3.70
N VAL A 63 9.96 -9.98 -2.62
CA VAL A 63 9.43 -9.98 -1.25
C VAL A 63 10.10 -8.85 -0.47
N ALA A 64 9.31 -8.04 0.21
CA ALA A 64 9.83 -6.98 1.07
C ALA A 64 9.21 -7.06 2.47
N THR A 65 10.06 -7.09 3.47
CA THR A 65 9.71 -7.16 4.89
C THR A 65 10.01 -5.83 5.55
N PHE A 66 9.00 -5.25 6.17
CA PHE A 66 9.05 -3.97 6.85
C PHE A 66 8.72 -4.17 8.33
N GLN A 67 9.41 -3.45 9.19
CA GLN A 67 9.09 -3.37 10.60
C GLN A 67 8.51 -2.00 10.90
N VAL A 68 7.44 -1.98 11.68
CA VAL A 68 6.85 -0.76 12.22
C VAL A 68 7.30 -0.67 13.65
N LEU A 69 8.14 0.31 13.91
CA LEU A 69 8.69 0.64 15.21
C LEU A 69 7.88 1.81 15.78
N GLY A 70 7.66 1.82 17.09
CA GLY A 70 7.09 2.98 17.74
C GLY A 70 8.13 4.06 18.04
N PRO A 71 7.74 5.11 18.77
CA PRO A 71 8.58 6.28 19.03
C PRO A 71 9.86 5.94 19.79
N GLN A 72 9.84 4.89 20.62
CA GLN A 72 10.95 4.43 21.43
C GLN A 72 11.73 3.27 20.77
N GLY A 73 11.37 2.90 19.53
CA GLY A 73 11.97 1.78 18.82
C GLY A 73 11.35 0.42 19.16
N GLU A 74 10.25 0.40 19.91
CA GLU A 74 9.50 -0.81 20.22
C GLU A 74 8.86 -1.40 18.96
N LEU A 75 8.90 -2.72 18.78
CA LEU A 75 8.30 -3.36 17.61
C LEU A 75 6.78 -3.40 17.76
N ILE A 76 6.06 -2.58 17.00
CA ILE A 76 4.60 -2.56 16.93
C ILE A 76 4.09 -3.70 16.03
N GLY A 77 4.78 -3.98 14.93
CA GLY A 77 4.38 -5.02 14.00
C GLY A 77 5.30 -5.19 12.81
N THR A 78 5.08 -6.26 12.05
CA THR A 78 5.79 -6.58 10.81
C THR A 78 4.82 -6.60 9.65
N ILE A 79 5.23 -6.01 8.53
CA ILE A 79 4.46 -6.01 7.28
C ILE A 79 5.31 -6.69 6.21
N VAL A 80 4.76 -7.71 5.58
CA VAL A 80 5.40 -8.42 4.46
C VAL A 80 4.60 -8.14 3.19
N ARG A 81 5.30 -7.69 2.15
CA ARG A 81 4.75 -7.50 0.81
C ARG A 81 5.39 -8.51 -0.14
N GLU A 82 4.58 -9.37 -0.72
CA GLU A 82 4.99 -10.27 -1.79
C GLU A 82 4.47 -9.73 -3.12
N LYS A 83 5.35 -9.49 -4.09
CA LYS A 83 4.97 -9.01 -5.42
C LYS A 83 4.37 -10.15 -6.24
N ALA A 84 3.30 -9.87 -6.98
CA ALA A 84 2.73 -10.81 -7.95
C ALA A 84 3.82 -11.31 -8.93
N LEU A 85 3.82 -12.61 -9.22
CA LEU A 85 4.71 -13.29 -10.18
C LEU A 85 6.22 -13.26 -9.86
N ARG A 86 6.65 -12.52 -8.83
CA ARG A 86 8.04 -12.55 -8.33
C ARG A 86 8.16 -13.14 -6.93
N GLY A 87 7.12 -13.03 -6.11
CA GLY A 87 7.02 -13.71 -4.82
C GLY A 87 6.37 -15.09 -4.92
N ARG A 88 5.69 -15.53 -3.86
CA ARG A 88 5.10 -16.88 -3.73
C ARG A 88 3.76 -17.08 -4.45
N GLY A 89 3.28 -16.12 -5.25
CA GLY A 89 1.95 -16.23 -5.84
C GLY A 89 1.65 -15.29 -7.01
N LEU A 90 0.51 -15.57 -7.63
CA LEU A 90 -0.02 -14.83 -8.79
C LEU A 90 -0.49 -13.41 -8.45
N ARG A 91 -0.51 -13.02 -7.17
CA ARG A 91 -1.08 -11.76 -6.69
C ARG A 91 -0.17 -11.10 -5.70
N THR A 92 -0.30 -9.77 -5.60
CA THR A 92 0.41 -9.05 -4.54
C THR A 92 -0.27 -9.35 -3.21
N ARG A 93 0.45 -10.04 -2.33
CA ARG A 93 0.01 -10.39 -0.98
C ARG A 93 0.63 -9.39 0.00
N TRP A 94 -0.19 -8.91 0.91
CA TRP A 94 0.21 -8.10 2.05
C TRP A 94 -0.13 -8.87 3.30
N THR A 95 0.87 -9.11 4.13
CA THR A 95 0.73 -9.82 5.37
C THR A 95 1.15 -8.90 6.50
N VAL A 96 0.35 -8.82 7.55
CA VAL A 96 0.57 -7.92 8.69
C VAL A 96 0.51 -8.78 9.94
N SER A 97 1.57 -8.75 10.75
CA SER A 97 1.64 -9.47 12.02
C SER A 97 1.95 -8.51 13.15
N GLN A 98 1.30 -8.75 14.29
CA GLN A 98 1.54 -8.05 15.55
C GLN A 98 2.14 -9.02 16.57
N PRO A 99 3.01 -8.54 17.47
CA PRO A 99 3.44 -9.36 18.61
C PRO A 99 2.23 -9.87 19.39
N GLY A 100 2.09 -11.19 19.52
CA GLY A 100 0.99 -11.82 20.25
C GLY A 100 -0.38 -11.86 19.55
N GLY A 101 -0.50 -11.34 18.32
CA GLY A 101 -1.74 -11.31 17.56
C GLY A 101 -1.78 -12.28 16.37
N PRO A 102 -2.97 -12.61 15.84
CA PRO A 102 -3.10 -13.43 14.62
C PRO A 102 -2.56 -12.70 13.39
N GLU A 103 -2.02 -13.46 12.44
CA GLU A 103 -1.55 -12.91 11.17
C GLU A 103 -2.72 -12.45 10.29
N MET A 104 -2.64 -11.21 9.80
CA MET A 104 -3.63 -10.57 8.93
C MET A 104 -3.16 -10.59 7.48
N VAL A 105 -3.90 -11.24 6.59
CA VAL A 105 -3.53 -11.34 5.17
C VAL A 105 -4.52 -10.56 4.30
N GLY A 106 -3.99 -9.70 3.43
CA GLY A 106 -4.73 -8.93 2.44
C GLY A 106 -4.19 -9.13 1.04
N TYR A 107 -5.09 -9.28 0.08
CA TYR A 107 -4.74 -9.39 -1.34
C TYR A 107 -5.12 -8.12 -2.08
N LYS A 108 -4.23 -7.65 -2.97
CA LYS A 108 -4.51 -6.49 -3.81
C LYS A 108 -5.38 -6.87 -5.02
N GLY A 109 -6.55 -6.24 -5.15
CA GLY A 109 -7.47 -6.35 -6.31
C GLY A 109 -8.68 -7.27 -6.09
N ARG A 110 -9.73 -7.11 -6.92
CA ARG A 110 -10.91 -7.99 -6.96
C ARG A 110 -10.67 -9.14 -7.95
N ILE A 111 -10.92 -10.40 -7.55
CA ILE A 111 -10.97 -11.56 -8.46
C ILE A 111 -11.89 -11.28 -9.65
N VAL A 112 -13.08 -10.74 -9.38
CA VAL A 112 -14.12 -10.47 -10.38
C VAL A 112 -13.65 -9.53 -11.48
N TRP A 113 -12.81 -8.54 -11.17
CA TRP A 113 -12.31 -7.61 -12.19
C TRP A 113 -11.27 -8.24 -13.12
N TRP A 114 -10.55 -9.28 -12.65
CA TRP A 114 -9.69 -10.09 -13.52
C TRP A 114 -10.54 -10.83 -14.58
N PHE A 115 -11.68 -11.40 -14.18
CA PHE A 115 -12.60 -12.04 -15.12
C PHE A 115 -13.19 -11.06 -16.13
N VAL A 116 -13.63 -9.87 -15.68
CA VAL A 116 -14.12 -8.82 -16.59
C VAL A 116 -13.02 -8.38 -17.56
N TRP A 117 -11.78 -8.22 -17.09
CA TRP A 117 -10.65 -7.86 -17.95
C TRP A 117 -10.34 -8.93 -19.00
N TRP A 118 -10.37 -10.23 -18.64
CA TRP A 118 -10.27 -11.33 -19.61
C TRP A 118 -11.42 -11.35 -20.61
N LEU A 119 -12.64 -11.06 -20.17
CA LEU A 119 -13.83 -11.02 -21.03
C LEU A 119 -13.80 -9.84 -22.01
N CYS A 120 -13.22 -8.71 -21.60
CA CYS A 120 -13.05 -7.53 -22.45
C CYS A 120 -11.81 -7.62 -23.37
N LEU A 121 -10.88 -8.54 -23.13
CA LEU A 121 -9.69 -8.75 -23.95
C LEU A 121 -10.01 -9.02 -25.44
N PRO A 122 -10.95 -9.92 -25.81
CA PRO A 122 -11.34 -10.10 -27.21
C PRO A 122 -11.98 -8.84 -27.81
N LEU A 123 -12.78 -8.09 -27.03
CA LEU A 123 -13.39 -6.83 -27.48
C LEU A 123 -12.33 -5.75 -27.74
N MET A 124 -11.28 -5.68 -26.91
CA MET A 124 -10.14 -4.78 -27.10
C MET A 124 -9.35 -5.13 -28.37
N VAL A 125 -9.15 -6.42 -28.67
CA VAL A 125 -8.50 -6.87 -29.92
C VAL A 125 -9.34 -6.47 -31.13
N VAL A 126 -10.66 -6.67 -31.08
CA VAL A 126 -11.58 -6.25 -32.15
C VAL A 126 -11.54 -4.74 -32.36
N LEU A 127 -11.58 -3.96 -31.29
CA LEU A 127 -11.44 -2.50 -31.35
C LEU A 127 -10.11 -2.07 -31.97
N VAL A 128 -9.00 -2.70 -31.60
CA VAL A 128 -7.68 -2.41 -32.21
C VAL A 128 -7.70 -2.73 -33.70
N VAL A 129 -8.23 -3.89 -34.10
CA VAL A 129 -8.37 -4.25 -35.53
C VAL A 129 -9.23 -3.22 -36.27
N ILE A 130 -10.37 -2.81 -35.72
CA ILE A 130 -11.22 -1.76 -36.30
C ILE A 130 -10.46 -0.44 -36.43
N THR A 131 -9.74 0.00 -35.40
CA THR A 131 -8.95 1.26 -35.44
C THR A 131 -7.72 1.22 -36.35
N VAL A 132 -7.20 0.03 -36.67
CA VAL A 132 -6.11 -0.15 -37.64
C VAL A 132 -6.64 -0.04 -39.07
N PHE A 133 -7.90 -0.42 -39.31
CA PHE A 133 -8.57 -0.27 -40.61
C PHE A 133 -9.24 1.10 -40.80
N ASP A 134 -9.66 1.74 -39.71
CA ASP A 134 -10.35 3.03 -39.71
C ASP A 134 -9.42 4.07 -39.08
N SER A 135 -8.63 4.76 -39.92
CA SER A 135 -7.54 5.66 -39.53
C SER A 135 -8.03 6.88 -38.74
N VAL A 136 -8.36 6.71 -37.46
CA VAL A 136 -8.74 7.79 -36.53
C VAL A 136 -7.66 7.97 -35.47
N PRO A 137 -6.87 9.07 -35.52
CA PRO A 137 -5.92 9.41 -34.46
C PRO A 137 -6.66 9.97 -33.24
N GLY A 138 -6.30 9.54 -32.03
CA GLY A 138 -6.62 10.30 -30.82
C GLY A 138 -7.28 9.57 -29.64
N ASN A 139 -7.11 8.26 -29.45
CA ASN A 139 -7.55 7.61 -28.19
C ASN A 139 -6.38 7.41 -27.21
N GLU A 140 -5.74 8.53 -26.84
CA GLU A 140 -4.80 8.56 -25.72
C GLU A 140 -5.58 8.65 -24.40
N GLY A 141 -5.85 7.49 -23.80
CA GLY A 141 -5.86 7.32 -22.36
C GLY A 141 -7.14 7.69 -21.60
N GLY A 142 -7.84 6.66 -21.12
CA GLY A 142 -8.68 6.84 -19.92
C GLY A 142 -9.83 5.87 -19.71
N ALA A 143 -9.61 4.56 -19.57
CA ALA A 143 -10.73 3.67 -19.18
C ALA A 143 -10.37 2.43 -18.33
N ALA A 144 -9.16 2.33 -17.77
CA ALA A 144 -8.78 1.16 -16.97
C ALA A 144 -8.08 1.53 -15.66
N ARG A 145 -8.73 2.36 -14.84
CA ARG A 145 -8.23 2.63 -13.47
C ARG A 145 -8.63 1.46 -12.57
N ALA A 146 -7.71 0.52 -12.36
CA ALA A 146 -7.94 -0.66 -11.53
C ALA A 146 -8.50 -0.31 -10.14
N PRO A 147 -9.59 -0.96 -9.68
CA PRO A 147 -10.20 -0.66 -8.39
C PRO A 147 -9.23 -0.99 -7.23
N ARG A 148 -8.90 0.05 -6.46
CA ARG A 148 -7.88 0.07 -5.40
C ARG A 148 -8.47 -0.20 -4.00
N ARG A 149 -9.05 -1.38 -3.80
CA ARG A 149 -9.44 -1.85 -2.44
C ARG A 149 -8.55 -3.02 -2.03
N ILE A 150 -8.05 -2.97 -0.81
CA ILE A 150 -7.34 -4.08 -0.16
C ILE A 150 -8.10 -4.36 1.14
N ARG A 151 -8.45 -5.62 1.36
CA ARG A 151 -9.12 -6.09 2.56
C ARG A 151 -8.17 -7.06 3.24
N TRP A 152 -7.80 -6.80 4.48
CA TRP A 152 -7.03 -7.74 5.28
C TRP A 152 -7.99 -8.54 6.16
N ARG A 153 -7.79 -9.86 6.20
CA ARG A 153 -8.57 -10.79 7.00
C ARG A 153 -7.67 -11.48 8.01
N ALA A 154 -8.15 -11.65 9.23
CA ALA A 154 -7.55 -12.50 10.26
C ALA A 154 -8.64 -13.34 10.91
N ALA A 155 -8.40 -14.66 11.04
CA ALA A 155 -9.32 -15.60 11.71
C ALA A 155 -10.81 -15.46 11.27
N GLY A 156 -11.06 -15.27 9.97
CA GLY A 156 -12.42 -15.10 9.41
C GLY A 156 -13.04 -13.70 9.58
N ARG A 157 -12.45 -12.82 10.41
CA ARG A 157 -12.85 -11.43 10.61
C ARG A 157 -12.12 -10.50 9.63
N MET A 158 -12.70 -9.32 9.36
CA MET A 158 -12.15 -8.32 8.44
C MET A 158 -11.67 -7.08 9.20
N PRO A 159 -10.48 -7.13 9.85
CA PRO A 159 -10.00 -6.05 10.72
C PRO A 159 -9.63 -4.76 9.99
N LEU A 160 -9.27 -4.81 8.69
CA LEU A 160 -8.80 -3.63 7.96
C LEU A 160 -9.40 -3.54 6.54
N GLU A 161 -9.98 -2.40 6.19
CA GLU A 161 -10.37 -2.05 4.82
C GLU A 161 -9.70 -0.77 4.35
N PHE A 162 -8.93 -0.87 3.26
CA PHE A 162 -8.43 0.29 2.52
C PHE A 162 -9.34 0.61 1.34
N ARG A 163 -9.86 1.85 1.29
CA ARG A 163 -10.65 2.37 0.16
C ARG A 163 -9.93 3.55 -0.48
N SER A 164 -9.42 3.38 -1.69
CA SER A 164 -8.75 4.47 -2.42
C SER A 164 -9.64 5.65 -2.83
N GLY A 165 -10.96 5.59 -2.63
CA GLY A 165 -11.89 6.62 -3.07
C GLY A 165 -12.00 7.84 -2.14
N GLY A 166 -11.17 7.95 -1.09
CA GLY A 166 -11.27 9.08 -0.17
C GLY A 166 -10.23 9.15 0.94
N ASP A 167 -9.04 8.56 0.78
CA ASP A 167 -7.94 8.61 1.78
C ASP A 167 -8.30 8.11 3.20
N LYS A 168 -9.35 7.29 3.33
CA LYS A 168 -9.84 6.76 4.61
C LYS A 168 -9.44 5.29 4.79
N LEU A 169 -8.80 5.01 5.92
CA LEU A 169 -8.63 3.65 6.43
C LEU A 169 -9.74 3.38 7.44
N HIS A 170 -10.50 2.32 7.21
CA HIS A 170 -11.47 1.84 8.19
C HIS A 170 -10.82 0.70 8.97
N LEU A 171 -10.47 0.98 10.22
CA LEU A 171 -9.96 0.02 11.18
C LEU A 171 -11.16 -0.57 11.92
N HIS A 172 -11.56 -1.77 11.53
CA HIS A 172 -12.77 -2.42 12.06
C HIS A 172 -12.49 -3.22 13.34
N ALA A 173 -11.23 -3.42 13.70
CA ALA A 173 -10.82 -4.17 14.89
C ALA A 173 -10.10 -3.25 15.88
N PRO A 174 -10.69 -2.96 17.06
CA PRO A 174 -10.06 -2.14 18.11
C PRO A 174 -8.80 -2.78 18.71
N GLU A 175 -8.59 -4.08 18.47
CA GLU A 175 -7.43 -4.86 18.90
C GLU A 175 -6.14 -4.50 18.12
N VAL A 176 -6.25 -3.83 16.96
CA VAL A 176 -5.11 -3.48 16.11
C VAL A 176 -4.62 -2.07 16.44
N ASP A 177 -3.36 -1.95 16.87
CA ASP A 177 -2.68 -0.66 17.02
C ASP A 177 -2.86 0.23 15.76
N TRP A 178 -3.44 1.41 15.97
CA TRP A 178 -3.70 2.37 14.90
C TRP A 178 -2.43 2.81 14.17
N ARG A 179 -1.27 2.84 14.86
CA ARG A 179 0.03 3.19 14.29
C ARG A 179 0.44 2.19 13.21
N LEU A 180 0.14 0.91 13.43
CA LEU A 180 0.36 -0.14 12.44
C LEU A 180 -0.56 0.02 11.23
N GLY A 181 -1.83 0.36 11.46
CA GLY A 181 -2.78 0.71 10.40
C GLY A 181 -2.29 1.88 9.55
N ALA A 182 -1.80 2.95 10.20
CA ALA A 182 -1.24 4.12 9.53
C ALA A 182 0.01 3.80 8.69
N ALA A 183 0.93 3.02 9.27
CA ALA A 183 2.13 2.56 8.59
C ALA A 183 1.79 1.76 7.34
N LEU A 184 0.84 0.83 7.45
CA LEU A 184 0.37 0.02 6.34
C LEU A 184 -0.20 0.86 5.19
N VAL A 185 -1.00 1.89 5.48
CA VAL A 185 -1.58 2.75 4.45
C VAL A 185 -0.51 3.56 3.73
N ALA A 186 0.38 4.21 4.49
CA ALA A 186 1.50 4.96 3.93
C ALA A 186 2.38 4.07 3.05
N LEU A 187 2.64 2.84 3.50
CA LEU A 187 3.41 1.85 2.76
C LEU A 187 2.68 1.40 1.49
N VAL A 188 1.39 1.04 1.55
CA VAL A 188 0.60 0.65 0.37
C VAL A 188 0.56 1.77 -0.68
N ARG A 189 0.44 3.03 -0.25
CA ARG A 189 0.48 4.19 -1.15
C ARG A 189 1.86 4.38 -1.81
N SER A 190 2.96 4.13 -1.08
CA SER A 190 4.32 4.21 -1.62
C SER A 190 4.61 3.21 -2.76
N PHE A 191 3.83 2.12 -2.83
CA PHE A 191 3.86 1.12 -3.92
C PHE A 191 2.75 1.29 -4.97
N SER A 192 1.96 2.36 -4.86
CA SER A 192 0.91 2.66 -5.83
C SER A 192 1.43 3.53 -6.99
N ALA A 193 0.63 3.64 -8.05
CA ALA A 193 0.98 4.48 -9.20
C ALA A 193 1.10 5.97 -8.82
N VAL A 194 0.31 6.42 -7.84
CA VAL A 194 0.41 7.76 -7.25
C VAL A 194 1.13 7.61 -5.92
N ASN A 195 2.44 7.42 -6.00
CA ASN A 195 3.28 7.24 -4.81
C ASN A 195 3.67 8.60 -4.23
N TRP A 196 3.52 8.74 -2.91
CA TRP A 196 3.86 9.98 -2.21
C TRP A 196 5.38 10.13 -2.03
N ASP A 197 6.12 9.02 -2.00
CA ASP A 197 7.55 8.97 -1.71
C ASP A 197 8.45 9.05 -2.96
N GLY A 198 7.85 9.18 -4.15
CA GLY A 198 8.58 9.16 -5.43
C GLY A 198 9.01 10.53 -5.96
N GLN A 199 8.73 11.62 -5.23
CA GLN A 199 9.11 12.96 -5.64
C GLN A 199 10.62 13.17 -5.56
N LYS A 200 11.19 13.91 -6.52
CA LYS A 200 12.64 14.14 -6.63
C LYS A 200 13.15 15.28 -5.75
N THR A 201 12.25 16.07 -5.19
CA THR A 201 12.50 17.17 -4.25
C THR A 201 12.63 16.66 -2.82
#